data_AF-A0AAV2DPA0-F1
#
_entry.id   AF-A0AAV2DPA0-F1
#
_cell.length_a   1.000
_cell.length_b   1.000
_cell.length_c   1.000
_cell.angle_alpha   90.00
_cell.angle_beta   90.00
_cell.angle_gamma   90.00
#
_symmetry.space_group_name_H-M   'P 1'
#
loop_
_entity.id
_entity.type
_entity.pdbx_description
1 polymer ?
#
loop_
_entity_poly.entity_id
_entity_poly.type
_entity_poly.pdbx_seq_one_letter_code
_entity_poly.pdbx_strand_id
1 'polypeptide(L)'
;MEITIISAQGLKNMSKTLLPFSNHCRLRPFVAISTYPKMAPPVGEDSSTSKSHITRIDDRGGVNPTWGDKFYIPVDAAFLGNRCSCIYLELYTKRLFSGRAQLGWCQIPVADFGFSPSPGGMVRYLSYRVMDHRDGTRGQGVLNIAVRLTGGGLTAQRPPPPGESVESDQKVARSCQGTVIGIPVEMFSNMRICQ
;
A
#
# COMPACT_ATOMS: atom_id res chain seq x y z
N MET A 1 4.98 -10.68 4.43
CA MET A 1 3.57 -10.23 4.24
C MET A 1 3.06 -10.77 2.92
N GLU A 2 1.83 -11.28 2.88
CA GLU A 2 1.15 -11.63 1.63
C GLU A 2 0.28 -10.46 1.16
N ILE A 3 0.37 -10.11 -0.12
CA ILE A 3 -0.50 -9.14 -0.79
C ILE A 3 -1.06 -9.75 -2.07
N THR A 4 -2.36 -9.58 -2.30
CA THR A 4 -3.04 -9.97 -3.53
C THR A 4 -3.63 -8.74 -4.18
N ILE A 5 -3.25 -8.46 -5.41
CA ILE A 5 -3.82 -7.37 -6.21
C ILE A 5 -5.06 -7.90 -6.90
N ILE A 6 -6.26 -7.49 -6.47
CA ILE A 6 -7.51 -8.11 -6.92
C ILE A 6 -7.97 -7.47 -8.23
N SER A 7 -8.28 -6.17 -8.19
CA SER A 7 -8.88 -5.44 -9.30
C SER A 7 -8.72 -3.94 -9.14
N ALA A 8 -8.96 -3.19 -10.21
CA ALA A 8 -9.22 -1.77 -10.12
C ALA A 8 -10.54 -1.43 -10.81
N GLN A 9 -11.14 -0.31 -10.44
CA GLN A 9 -12.42 0.15 -10.97
C GLN A 9 -12.34 1.64 -11.31
N GLY A 10 -13.00 2.07 -12.39
CA GLY A 10 -13.16 3.48 -12.72
C GLY A 10 -11.86 4.21 -13.07
N LEU A 11 -10.89 3.53 -13.68
CA LEU A 11 -9.63 4.15 -14.09
C LEU A 11 -9.85 5.20 -15.18
N LYS A 12 -9.12 6.31 -15.12
CA LYS A 12 -9.18 7.37 -16.13
C LYS A 12 -8.62 6.88 -17.47
N ASN A 13 -9.47 6.84 -18.49
CA ASN A 13 -9.02 6.54 -19.85
C ASN A 13 -8.19 7.71 -20.40
N MET A 14 -6.98 7.42 -20.89
CA MET A 14 -6.08 8.42 -21.48
C MET A 14 -6.34 8.71 -22.98
N SER A 15 -7.42 8.13 -23.56
CA SER A 15 -7.71 8.19 -25.00
C SER A 15 -7.95 9.58 -25.60
N LYS A 16 -8.07 10.66 -24.80
CA LYS A 16 -8.49 11.97 -25.33
C LYS A 16 -7.37 12.82 -25.95
N THR A 17 -6.10 12.50 -25.76
CA THR A 17 -5.08 13.55 -25.91
C THR A 17 -4.30 13.59 -27.22
N LEU A 18 -4.28 12.56 -28.10
CA LEU A 18 -3.26 12.59 -29.17
C LEU A 18 -3.59 12.08 -30.59
N LEU A 19 -4.66 11.33 -30.91
CA LEU A 19 -4.88 10.90 -32.32
C LEU A 19 -6.37 10.69 -32.70
N PRO A 20 -6.87 11.31 -33.80
CA PRO A 20 -8.28 11.25 -34.22
C PRO A 20 -8.71 9.93 -34.88
N PHE A 21 -7.79 8.99 -35.13
CA PHE A 21 -8.08 7.66 -35.71
C PHE A 21 -7.92 6.50 -34.72
N SER A 22 -7.62 6.79 -33.45
CA SER A 22 -7.45 5.75 -32.44
C SER A 22 -8.79 5.47 -31.78
N ASN A 23 -9.58 4.61 -32.44
CA ASN A 23 -10.78 4.04 -31.86
C ASN A 23 -10.38 3.31 -30.57
N HIS A 24 -10.56 3.97 -29.43
CA HIS A 24 -10.40 3.45 -28.08
C HIS A 24 -9.07 2.71 -27.81
N CYS A 25 -7.97 3.45 -27.59
CA CYS A 25 -6.79 2.88 -26.92
C CYS A 25 -7.21 2.31 -25.56
N ARG A 26 -7.59 1.04 -25.53
CA ARG A 26 -8.02 0.31 -24.35
C ARG A 26 -6.84 0.30 -23.39
N LEU A 27 -7.10 0.69 -22.14
CA LEU A 27 -6.08 0.56 -21.11
C LEU A 27 -5.69 -0.92 -21.00
N ARG A 28 -4.40 -1.17 -20.80
CA ARG A 28 -3.81 -2.48 -20.56
C ARG A 28 -3.07 -2.46 -19.23
N PRO A 29 -3.81 -2.49 -18.10
CA PRO A 29 -3.27 -2.08 -16.82
C PRO A 29 -2.41 -3.15 -16.15
N PHE A 30 -1.43 -2.71 -15.37
CA PHE A 30 -0.68 -3.54 -14.44
C PHE A 30 -0.21 -2.72 -13.25
N VAL A 31 0.10 -3.38 -12.13
CA VAL A 31 0.53 -2.75 -10.88
C VAL A 31 1.96 -3.16 -10.56
N ALA A 32 2.79 -2.18 -10.20
CA ALA A 32 4.09 -2.40 -9.59
C ALA A 32 4.01 -2.13 -8.08
N ILE A 33 4.67 -2.97 -7.30
CA ILE A 33 4.63 -2.95 -5.83
C ILE A 33 6.03 -2.64 -5.30
N SER A 34 6.12 -1.71 -4.36
CA SER A 34 7.35 -1.39 -3.64
C SER A 34 7.05 -1.03 -2.18
N THR A 35 8.08 -0.91 -1.35
CA THR A 35 7.96 -0.51 0.06
C THR A 35 8.53 0.89 0.25
N TYR A 36 7.96 1.64 1.20
CA TYR A 36 8.56 2.86 1.73
C TYR A 36 8.72 2.73 3.25
N PRO A 37 9.89 3.03 3.84
CA PRO A 37 11.16 3.25 3.14
C PRO A 37 11.55 2.04 2.28
N LYS A 38 12.35 2.27 1.22
CA LYS A 38 12.85 1.17 0.39
C LYS A 38 13.75 0.30 1.28
N MET A 39 13.37 -0.96 1.47
CA MET A 39 14.19 -1.90 2.21
C MET A 39 15.43 -2.24 1.37
N ALA A 40 16.61 -2.19 2.00
CA ALA A 40 17.83 -2.67 1.35
C ALA A 40 17.71 -4.19 1.14
N PRO A 41 18.28 -4.74 0.05
CA PRO A 41 18.38 -6.18 -0.10
C PRO A 41 19.14 -6.78 1.09
N PRO A 42 18.77 -7.99 1.54
CA PRO A 42 19.48 -8.65 2.63
C PRO A 42 20.97 -8.78 2.31
N VAL A 43 21.81 -8.43 3.28
CA VAL A 43 23.27 -8.48 3.16
C VAL A 43 23.68 -9.92 2.84
N GLY A 44 24.18 -10.15 1.62
CA GLY A 44 24.58 -11.47 1.13
C GLY A 44 23.84 -11.94 -0.12
N GLU A 45 22.80 -11.23 -0.57
CA GLU A 45 22.13 -11.50 -1.84
C GLU A 45 22.88 -10.76 -2.97
N ASP A 46 23.35 -11.52 -3.94
CA ASP A 46 24.01 -11.02 -5.14
C ASP A 46 23.08 -10.05 -5.89
N SER A 47 23.62 -8.85 -6.16
CA SER A 47 22.97 -7.63 -6.69
C SER A 47 22.18 -7.79 -8.01
N SER A 48 22.05 -8.99 -8.56
CA SER A 48 21.53 -9.24 -9.90
C SER A 48 20.01 -9.50 -9.99
N THR A 49 19.31 -9.77 -8.88
CA THR A 49 17.87 -10.09 -8.92
C THR A 49 17.06 -9.38 -7.85
N SER A 50 17.01 -8.04 -7.88
CA SER A 50 15.91 -7.30 -7.22
C SER A 50 14.59 -7.73 -7.85
N LYS A 51 13.90 -8.72 -7.26
CA LYS A 51 12.67 -9.27 -7.81
C LYS A 51 11.58 -8.19 -7.82
N SER A 52 11.33 -7.59 -8.98
CA SER A 52 10.27 -6.60 -9.10
C SER A 52 8.91 -7.27 -8.93
N HIS A 53 8.17 -6.89 -7.90
CA HIS A 53 6.81 -7.35 -7.66
C HIS A 53 5.86 -6.61 -8.60
N ILE A 54 5.54 -7.21 -9.75
CA ILE A 54 4.68 -6.61 -10.78
C ILE A 54 3.61 -7.63 -11.16
N THR A 55 2.36 -7.18 -11.30
CA THR A 55 1.28 -8.03 -11.80
C THR A 55 1.44 -8.34 -13.28
N ARG A 56 0.74 -9.38 -13.76
CA ARG A 56 0.48 -9.50 -15.19
C ARG A 56 -0.23 -8.27 -15.74
N ILE A 57 -0.13 -8.10 -17.06
CA ILE A 57 -0.86 -7.06 -17.78
C ILE A 57 -2.27 -7.59 -18.06
N ASP A 58 -3.29 -6.79 -17.74
CA ASP A 58 -4.67 -7.10 -18.12
C ASP A 58 -5.01 -6.40 -19.43
N ASP A 59 -5.02 -7.16 -20.53
CA ASP A 59 -5.35 -6.65 -21.86
C ASP A 59 -6.87 -6.48 -22.10
N ARG A 60 -7.72 -6.97 -21.18
CA ARG A 60 -9.18 -7.03 -21.35
C ARG A 60 -9.93 -6.12 -20.39
N GLY A 61 -9.57 -6.02 -19.12
CA GLY A 61 -10.42 -5.28 -18.17
C GLY A 61 -10.52 -3.77 -18.43
N GLY A 62 -9.57 -3.17 -19.19
CA GLY A 62 -9.66 -1.78 -19.60
C GLY A 62 -9.66 -0.82 -18.41
N VAL A 63 -10.75 -0.07 -18.21
CA VAL A 63 -10.90 0.82 -17.05
C VAL A 63 -11.27 0.08 -15.75
N ASN A 64 -11.58 -1.21 -15.83
CA ASN A 64 -11.92 -2.08 -14.71
C ASN A 64 -11.08 -3.39 -14.74
N PRO A 65 -9.75 -3.32 -14.59
CA PRO A 65 -8.88 -4.49 -14.68
C PRO A 65 -9.03 -5.47 -13.51
N THR A 66 -8.72 -6.74 -13.78
CA THR A 66 -8.67 -7.83 -12.79
C THR A 66 -7.37 -8.62 -12.90
N TRP A 67 -6.71 -8.85 -11.77
CA TRP A 67 -5.42 -9.56 -11.71
C TRP A 67 -5.54 -10.81 -10.84
N GLY A 68 -5.77 -10.68 -9.54
CA GLY A 68 -5.71 -11.79 -8.61
C GLY A 68 -4.29 -12.31 -8.37
N ASP A 69 -3.27 -11.58 -8.83
CA ASP A 69 -1.86 -11.89 -8.64
C ASP A 69 -1.49 -11.74 -7.16
N LYS A 70 -0.82 -12.76 -6.61
CA LYS A 70 -0.41 -12.84 -5.20
C LYS A 70 1.11 -12.74 -5.07
N PHE A 71 1.57 -11.92 -4.13
CA PHE A 71 2.98 -11.68 -3.85
C PHE A 71 3.29 -11.84 -2.36
N TYR A 72 4.50 -12.30 -2.07
CA TYR A 72 5.08 -12.27 -0.73
C TYR A 72 6.11 -11.16 -0.67
N ILE A 73 5.80 -10.13 0.11
CA ILE A 73 6.67 -8.98 0.35
C ILE A 73 7.43 -9.21 1.66
N PRO A 74 8.78 -9.21 1.65
CA PRO A 74 9.55 -9.28 2.88
C PRO A 74 9.32 -7.99 3.66
N VAL A 75 8.86 -8.14 4.90
CA VAL A 75 8.69 -7.02 5.85
C VAL A 75 9.22 -7.50 7.20
N ASP A 76 10.03 -6.69 7.84
CA ASP A 76 10.62 -6.99 9.15
C ASP A 76 9.91 -6.21 10.27
N ALA A 77 10.34 -6.43 11.51
CA ALA A 77 9.78 -5.75 12.67
C ALA A 77 10.02 -4.22 12.62
N ALA A 78 11.12 -3.77 12.02
CA ALA A 78 11.42 -2.34 11.89
C ALA A 78 10.44 -1.65 10.92
N PHE A 79 10.14 -2.29 9.79
CA PHE A 79 9.13 -1.84 8.84
C PHE A 79 7.75 -1.77 9.50
N LEU A 80 7.35 -2.82 10.22
CA LEU A 80 6.05 -2.89 10.90
C LEU A 80 5.93 -1.95 12.11
N GLY A 81 7.04 -1.64 12.77
CA GLY A 81 7.08 -0.71 13.92
C GLY A 81 7.06 0.76 13.51
N ASN A 82 7.43 1.09 12.27
CA ASN A 82 7.47 2.45 11.77
C ASN A 82 6.11 2.86 11.19
N ARG A 83 5.45 3.85 11.82
CA ARG A 83 4.14 4.38 11.38
C ARG A 83 4.15 5.05 10.02
N CYS A 84 5.33 5.50 9.56
CA CYS A 84 5.50 6.09 8.24
C CYS A 84 5.73 5.04 7.14
N SER A 85 5.87 3.76 7.51
CA SER A 85 6.05 2.69 6.54
C SER A 85 4.76 2.42 5.77
N CYS A 86 4.88 2.15 4.48
CA CYS A 86 3.76 1.77 3.63
C CYS A 86 4.18 0.88 2.46
N ILE A 87 3.21 0.14 1.92
CA ILE A 87 3.33 -0.47 0.60
C ILE A 87 2.88 0.56 -0.43
N TYR A 88 3.75 0.85 -1.39
CA TYR A 88 3.49 1.75 -2.50
C TYR A 88 3.06 0.93 -3.72
N LEU A 89 1.88 1.26 -4.25
CA LEU A 89 1.31 0.61 -5.43
C LEU A 89 1.23 1.62 -6.57
N GLU A 90 1.99 1.37 -7.64
CA GLU A 90 1.98 2.20 -8.83
C GLU A 90 1.23 1.51 -9.95
N LEU A 91 0.24 2.22 -10.51
CA LEU A 91 -0.60 1.70 -11.57
C LEU A 91 -0.12 2.23 -12.92
N TYR A 92 0.10 1.33 -13.86
CA TYR A 92 0.55 1.65 -15.21
C TYR A 92 -0.38 1.06 -16.27
N THR A 93 -0.27 1.57 -17.50
CA THR A 93 -0.83 0.96 -18.70
C THR A 93 0.25 0.73 -19.76
N LYS A 94 0.22 -0.41 -20.44
CA LYS A 94 1.09 -0.67 -21.59
C LYS A 94 0.56 0.05 -22.84
N ARG A 95 1.35 0.95 -23.42
CA ARG A 95 1.04 1.62 -24.69
C ARG A 95 1.45 0.75 -25.87
N LEU A 96 0.79 0.89 -27.02
CA LEU A 96 1.12 0.10 -28.22
C LEU A 96 2.54 0.39 -28.73
N PHE A 97 2.93 1.66 -28.77
CA PHE A 97 4.18 2.10 -29.38
C PHE A 97 5.15 2.81 -28.43
N SER A 98 4.73 3.15 -27.21
CA SER A 98 5.46 4.08 -26.32
C SER A 98 5.61 3.54 -24.90
N GLY A 99 6.10 2.30 -24.76
CA GLY A 99 6.41 1.70 -23.46
C GLY A 99 5.20 1.65 -22.52
N ARG A 100 5.37 2.19 -21.30
CA ARG A 100 4.34 2.26 -20.25
C ARG A 100 4.02 3.69 -19.87
N ALA A 101 2.80 3.92 -19.38
CA ALA A 101 2.41 5.19 -18.80
C ALA A 101 1.77 5.01 -17.44
N GLN A 102 2.11 5.89 -16.50
CA GLN A 102 1.55 5.86 -15.16
C GLN A 102 0.14 6.43 -15.19
N LEU A 103 -0.79 5.69 -14.59
CA LEU A 103 -2.17 6.08 -14.42
C LEU A 103 -2.38 6.78 -13.07
N GLY A 104 -1.66 6.34 -12.05
CA GLY A 104 -1.75 6.83 -10.69
C GLY A 104 -1.01 5.93 -9.71
N TRP A 105 -1.22 6.16 -8.42
CA TRP A 105 -0.62 5.37 -7.35
C TRP A 105 -1.48 5.39 -6.09
N CYS A 106 -1.21 4.50 -5.14
CA CYS A 106 -1.75 4.57 -3.79
C CYS A 106 -0.77 4.00 -2.77
N GLN A 107 -0.99 4.33 -1.50
CA GLN A 107 -0.18 3.88 -0.38
C GLN A 107 -1.05 3.12 0.62
N ILE A 108 -0.56 1.97 1.05
CA ILE A 108 -1.20 1.16 2.09
C ILE A 108 -0.32 1.29 3.34
N PRO A 109 -0.72 2.11 4.33
CA PRO A 109 0.05 2.24 5.56
C PRO A 109 0.02 0.95 6.37
N VAL A 110 1.05 0.71 7.16
CA VAL A 110 1.15 -0.49 8.02
C VAL A 110 -0.06 -0.66 8.94
N ALA A 111 -0.66 0.45 9.40
CA ALA A 111 -1.85 0.44 10.24
C ALA A 111 -3.02 -0.36 9.65
N ASP A 112 -3.10 -0.47 8.32
CA ASP A 112 -4.22 -1.11 7.63
C ASP A 112 -4.01 -2.61 7.37
N PHE A 113 -2.80 -3.15 7.62
CA PHE A 113 -2.52 -4.57 7.36
C PHE A 113 -3.27 -5.53 8.28
N GLY A 114 -3.69 -5.05 9.45
CA GLY A 114 -4.37 -5.86 10.47
C GLY A 114 -3.41 -6.84 11.15
N PHE A 115 -3.19 -6.64 12.45
CA PHE A 115 -2.44 -7.59 13.26
C PHE A 115 -3.41 -8.64 13.81
N SER A 116 -3.10 -9.93 13.62
CA SER A 116 -3.84 -11.03 14.23
C SER A 116 -2.88 -11.94 15.00
N PRO A 117 -3.21 -12.34 16.24
CA PRO A 117 -2.40 -13.28 17.01
C PRO A 117 -2.48 -14.73 16.47
N SER A 118 -3.35 -15.00 15.48
CA SER A 118 -3.49 -16.34 14.89
C SER A 118 -2.28 -16.72 14.02
N PRO A 119 -1.79 -17.98 14.06
CA PRO A 119 -0.62 -18.44 13.28
C PRO A 119 -0.73 -18.27 11.75
N GLY A 120 -1.93 -18.07 11.22
CA GLY A 120 -2.18 -17.85 9.79
C GLY A 120 -2.37 -16.38 9.38
N GLY A 121 -2.39 -15.44 10.33
CA GLY A 121 -2.82 -14.07 10.09
C GLY A 121 -4.31 -13.93 9.72
N MET A 122 -4.82 -12.71 9.73
CA MET A 122 -6.16 -12.38 9.22
C MET A 122 -6.03 -11.76 7.81
N VAL A 123 -6.86 -12.18 6.87
CA VAL A 123 -6.96 -11.51 5.56
C VAL A 123 -7.80 -10.25 5.70
N ARG A 124 -7.26 -9.11 5.25
CA ARG A 124 -7.97 -7.83 5.17
C ARG A 124 -8.18 -7.48 3.70
N TYR A 125 -9.43 -7.25 3.32
CA TYR A 125 -9.78 -6.70 2.02
C TYR A 125 -9.82 -5.18 2.13
N LEU A 126 -9.04 -4.50 1.29
CA LEU A 126 -8.90 -3.05 1.31
C LEU A 126 -9.20 -2.48 -0.08
N SER A 127 -9.72 -1.26 -0.09
CA SER A 127 -10.04 -0.50 -1.30
C SER A 127 -9.44 0.90 -1.17
N TYR A 128 -8.40 1.19 -1.96
CA TYR A 128 -7.73 2.49 -1.92
C TYR A 128 -8.10 3.33 -3.12
N ARG A 129 -8.37 4.61 -2.88
CA ARG A 129 -8.50 5.58 -3.96
C ARG A 129 -7.15 5.74 -4.66
N VAL A 130 -7.18 5.70 -5.99
CA VAL A 130 -5.99 5.98 -6.79
C VAL A 130 -5.76 7.49 -6.83
N MET A 131 -4.55 7.91 -6.49
CA MET A 131 -4.08 9.29 -6.57
C MET A 131 -3.57 9.58 -7.98
N ASP A 132 -3.75 10.81 -8.46
CA ASP A 132 -3.23 11.23 -9.76
C ASP A 132 -1.68 11.22 -9.74
N HIS A 133 -1.09 10.70 -10.81
CA HIS A 133 0.37 10.56 -10.89
C HIS A 133 1.12 11.89 -11.01
N ARG A 134 0.46 12.99 -11.41
CA ARG A 134 1.12 14.27 -11.69
C ARG A 134 1.22 15.14 -10.46
N ASP A 135 0.10 15.31 -9.79
CA ASP A 135 -0.06 16.27 -8.68
C ASP A 135 -0.37 15.60 -7.34
N GLY A 136 -0.55 14.27 -7.33
CA GLY A 136 -0.89 13.54 -6.12
C GLY A 136 -2.27 13.89 -5.55
N THR A 137 -3.13 14.56 -6.33
CA THR A 137 -4.52 14.84 -5.93
C THR A 137 -5.38 13.59 -6.07
N ARG A 138 -6.63 13.65 -5.58
CA ARG A 138 -7.57 12.52 -5.70
C ARG A 138 -7.84 12.22 -7.17
N GLY A 139 -7.23 11.13 -7.64
CA GLY A 139 -7.43 10.63 -8.99
C GLY A 139 -8.79 9.95 -9.17
N GLN A 140 -8.96 9.38 -10.36
CA GLN A 140 -10.12 8.56 -10.70
C GLN A 140 -9.78 7.09 -10.52
N GLY A 141 -10.67 6.40 -9.81
CA GLY A 141 -10.65 4.97 -9.64
C GLY A 141 -10.24 4.48 -8.25
N VAL A 142 -10.48 3.20 -8.02
CA VAL A 142 -10.24 2.50 -6.77
C VAL A 142 -9.47 1.22 -7.06
N LEU A 143 -8.45 0.93 -6.25
CA LEU A 143 -7.69 -0.31 -6.29
C LEU A 143 -8.13 -1.21 -5.13
N ASN A 144 -8.58 -2.41 -5.46
CA ASN A 144 -9.01 -3.42 -4.51
C ASN A 144 -7.90 -4.45 -4.31
N ILE A 145 -7.59 -4.73 -3.06
CA ILE A 145 -6.49 -5.59 -2.66
C ILE A 145 -6.88 -6.45 -1.46
N ALA A 146 -6.18 -7.57 -1.28
CA ALA A 146 -6.20 -8.32 -0.04
C ALA A 146 -4.78 -8.36 0.55
N VAL A 147 -4.68 -8.15 1.85
CA VAL A 147 -3.41 -8.24 2.57
C VAL A 147 -3.54 -9.23 3.72
N ARG A 148 -2.46 -9.92 4.02
CA ARG A 148 -2.37 -10.83 5.16
C ARG A 148 -0.97 -10.80 5.72
N LEU A 149 -0.84 -10.50 7.00
CA LEU A 149 0.42 -10.64 7.71
C LEU A 149 0.58 -12.11 8.13
N THR A 150 1.39 -12.85 7.39
CA THR A 150 1.77 -14.23 7.74
C THR A 150 2.80 -14.17 8.87
N GLY A 151 2.40 -14.58 10.07
CA GLY A 151 3.24 -14.56 11.27
C GLY A 151 4.38 -15.57 11.20
N GLY A 152 5.49 -15.18 10.59
CA GLY A 152 6.77 -15.83 10.79
C GLY A 152 7.52 -15.11 11.92
N GLY A 153 7.35 -15.59 13.16
CA GLY A 153 8.33 -15.33 14.22
C GLY A 153 8.34 -13.94 14.87
N LEU A 154 7.22 -13.23 15.01
CA LEU A 154 7.08 -12.37 16.19
C LEU A 154 6.85 -13.30 17.38
N THR A 155 7.89 -14.04 17.77
CA THR A 155 7.94 -14.63 19.09
C THR A 155 7.68 -13.48 20.04
N ALA A 156 6.55 -13.55 20.75
CA ALA A 156 6.36 -12.78 21.95
C ALA A 156 7.69 -12.83 22.70
N GLN A 157 8.38 -11.69 22.81
CA GLN A 157 9.51 -11.61 23.70
C GLN A 157 8.97 -12.06 25.05
N ARG A 158 9.38 -13.26 25.45
CA ARG A 158 9.21 -13.73 26.82
C ARG A 158 9.75 -12.60 27.69
N PRO A 159 8.98 -12.06 28.65
CA PRO A 159 9.52 -11.07 29.55
C PRO A 159 10.81 -11.64 30.16
N PRO A 160 11.91 -10.88 30.21
CA PRO A 160 13.14 -11.36 30.82
C PRO A 160 12.81 -11.84 32.24
N PRO A 161 13.41 -12.96 32.69
CA PRO A 161 13.24 -13.38 34.08
C PRO A 161 13.61 -12.20 35.00
N PRO A 162 12.84 -11.95 36.07
CA PRO A 162 13.10 -10.83 36.95
C PRO A 162 14.46 -11.07 37.62
N GLY A 163 15.50 -10.29 37.27
CA GLY A 163 16.77 -10.43 37.97
C GLY A 163 18.05 -9.79 37.44
N GLU A 164 18.13 -9.19 36.25
CA GLU A 164 19.43 -8.63 35.78
C GLU A 164 19.31 -7.18 35.31
N SER A 165 19.83 -6.28 36.14
CA SER A 165 20.11 -4.88 35.82
C SER A 165 21.29 -4.80 34.87
N VAL A 166 21.04 -4.42 33.61
CA VAL A 166 22.10 -3.97 32.70
C VAL A 166 21.84 -2.52 32.33
N GLU A 167 22.66 -1.66 32.93
CA GLU A 167 22.83 -0.26 32.64
C GLU A 167 23.42 -0.08 31.23
N SER A 168 22.77 0.75 30.40
CA SER A 168 23.39 1.23 29.17
C SER A 168 22.82 2.56 28.73
N ASP A 169 23.75 3.51 28.61
CA ASP A 169 23.60 4.92 28.31
C ASP A 169 22.71 5.21 27.09
N GLN A 170 21.62 5.97 27.32
CA GLN A 170 20.84 6.60 26.26
C GLN A 170 21.50 7.91 25.82
N LYS A 171 22.18 7.88 24.68
CA LYS A 171 22.53 9.11 23.95
C LYS A 171 21.30 9.60 23.18
N VAL A 172 20.66 10.62 23.76
CA VAL A 172 19.49 11.35 23.24
C VAL A 172 19.74 11.91 21.84
N ALA A 173 18.87 11.55 20.89
CA ALA A 173 18.74 12.23 19.60
C ALA A 173 17.26 12.58 19.31
N ARG A 174 16.90 13.77 19.81
CA ARG A 174 15.98 14.79 19.27
C ARG A 174 14.60 14.37 18.72
N SER A 175 13.63 14.64 19.59
CA SER A 175 12.20 14.93 19.38
C SER A 175 11.89 15.80 18.16
N CYS A 176 10.94 15.37 17.33
CA CYS A 176 10.07 16.25 16.54
C CYS A 176 8.67 16.25 17.16
N GLN A 177 8.53 16.92 18.30
CA GLN A 177 7.23 17.31 18.85
C GLN A 177 6.68 18.48 18.04
N GLY A 178 5.55 18.26 17.40
CA GLY A 178 4.65 19.29 16.88
C GLY A 178 3.22 18.86 17.18
N THR A 179 2.75 19.17 18.38
CA THR A 179 1.36 18.99 18.80
C THR A 179 0.51 20.11 18.18
N VAL A 180 -0.53 19.77 17.42
CA VAL A 180 -1.63 20.69 17.11
C VAL A 180 -2.90 20.15 17.76
N ILE A 181 -3.43 20.90 18.71
CA ILE A 181 -4.70 20.64 19.40
C ILE A 181 -5.82 21.21 18.53
N GLY A 182 -6.79 20.39 18.16
CA GLY A 182 -8.03 20.79 17.51
C GLY A 182 -9.23 20.13 18.20
N ILE A 183 -10.25 20.94 18.49
CA ILE A 183 -11.38 20.72 19.42
C ILE A 183 -12.28 19.53 19.00
N PRO A 184 -12.71 18.64 19.91
CA PRO A 184 -13.71 17.61 19.59
C PRO A 184 -15.09 18.24 19.37
N VAL A 185 -15.74 17.92 18.25
CA VAL A 185 -17.15 18.24 18.00
C VAL A 185 -18.01 17.20 18.71
N GLU A 186 -18.72 17.60 19.76
CA GLU A 186 -19.75 16.77 20.37
C GLU A 186 -20.96 16.66 19.45
N MET A 187 -21.42 15.44 19.23
CA MET A 187 -22.69 15.17 18.56
C MET A 187 -23.84 15.38 19.55
N PHE A 188 -24.65 16.42 19.33
CA PHE A 188 -25.98 16.47 19.91
C PHE A 188 -26.97 15.85 18.93
N SER A 189 -27.33 14.61 19.23
CA SER A 189 -28.63 14.06 18.82
C SER A 189 -29.67 14.61 19.80
N ASN A 190 -30.74 15.23 19.31
CA ASN A 190 -32.12 14.93 19.72
C ASN A 190 -33.13 15.80 18.97
N MET A 191 -34.02 15.11 18.26
CA MET A 191 -35.32 15.59 17.82
C MET A 191 -36.10 16.16 19.01
N ARG A 192 -36.82 17.27 18.79
CA ARG A 192 -38.21 17.41 19.25
C ARG A 192 -39.04 18.15 18.19
N ILE A 193 -40.13 17.47 17.84
CA ILE A 193 -41.31 17.93 17.11
C ILE A 193 -42.20 18.75 18.09
N CYS A 194 -43.14 19.51 17.51
CA CYS A 194 -44.25 20.30 18.08
C CYS A 194 -43.92 21.79 18.25
N GLN A 195 -44.70 22.76 17.76
CA GLN A 195 -45.97 22.80 17.02
C GLN A 195 -45.96 24.07 16.15
#